data_AF-A0A958X644-F1
#
_entry.id   AF-A0A958X644-F1
#
_cell.length_a   1.000
_cell.length_b   1.000
_cell.length_c   1.000
_cell.angle_alpha   90.00
_cell.angle_beta   90.00
_cell.angle_gamma   90.00
#
_symmetry.space_group_name_H-M   'P 1'
#
loop_
_entity.id
_entity.type
_entity.pdbx_description
1 polymer ?
#
loop_
_entity_poly.entity_id
_entity_poly.type
_entity_poly.pdbx_seq_one_letter_code
_entity_poly.pdbx_strand_id
1 'polypeptide(L)'
;MFFRNKRILIFIPFIFFSIGITAQNGQSFLQDTFCANQTILVVNQLFSPSNPSGTVIIPGGAYNGADSIIHVDFTFNQPVEITINDTLCTGDTLWAGGKAFHANFPFGQVIVQEGAVNGCDSVIHVDLTFTSTPYDYHVDICEGDTIYINGTAYHAFHTSGTEVISNGLCDSIINVTVNAITPPFSNLVDTLCPDEYYIINGTRYDYDNRSGYEILPNASVTGCDSIVAIDLEFRELWVYIGEDRELIIGDTVCITPLYGLTPLSLQWLPTPPCADSLCLDNCIQPLDPVSFTLLATDVSGCVLRDDIHISISSKSRVYAPNAFNPDASEPNNHFYLSCDMGVVNIKRMFIADRWGELLYDRQNISPNSPLDGWDGYYRGEIMHPDTYIFWAELERIDGSTFIEKGGFSLIR
;
A
#
# COMPACT_ATOMS: atom_id res chain seq x y z
N MET A 1 29.60 -37.16 66.40
CA MET A 1 29.97 -36.84 67.80
C MET A 1 28.91 -37.47 68.70
N PHE A 2 29.34 -38.10 69.80
CA PHE A 2 28.56 -38.86 70.81
C PHE A 2 28.13 -40.30 70.46
N PHE A 3 29.03 -41.25 70.74
CA PHE A 3 28.68 -42.64 71.08
C PHE A 3 27.82 -42.63 72.35
N ARG A 4 26.54 -42.98 72.24
CA ARG A 4 25.66 -43.20 73.40
C ARG A 4 25.65 -44.70 73.71
N ASN A 5 26.60 -45.16 74.53
CA ASN A 5 26.54 -46.50 75.12
C ASN A 5 25.31 -46.58 76.04
N LYS A 6 24.22 -47.21 75.58
CA LYS A 6 23.14 -47.66 76.48
C LYS A 6 23.68 -48.85 77.28
N ARG A 7 24.20 -48.58 78.49
CA ARG A 7 24.42 -49.61 79.51
C ARG A 7 23.06 -49.99 80.09
N ILE A 8 22.63 -51.24 79.88
CA ILE A 8 21.53 -51.83 80.64
C ILE A 8 22.15 -52.41 81.93
N LEU A 9 21.99 -51.70 83.06
CA LEU A 9 22.24 -52.25 84.39
C LEU A 9 20.99 -53.00 84.85
N ILE A 10 21.08 -54.32 85.06
CA ILE A 10 20.00 -55.10 85.69
C ILE A 10 20.28 -55.15 87.20
N PHE A 11 19.48 -54.44 87.99
CA PHE A 11 19.41 -54.56 89.45
C PHE A 11 18.47 -55.72 89.81
N ILE A 12 18.94 -56.68 90.61
CA ILE A 12 18.12 -57.77 91.17
C ILE A 12 17.71 -57.39 92.60
N PRO A 13 16.43 -57.21 92.95
CA PRO A 13 16.00 -57.20 94.33
C PRO A 13 15.66 -58.62 94.79
N PHE A 14 16.29 -59.05 95.89
CA PHE A 14 15.94 -60.26 96.63
C PHE A 14 14.54 -60.13 97.25
N ILE A 15 13.64 -61.07 96.97
CA ILE A 15 12.49 -61.38 97.84
C ILE A 15 12.44 -62.91 98.01
N PHE A 16 12.60 -63.37 99.24
CA PHE A 16 12.48 -64.77 99.65
C PHE A 16 11.00 -65.15 99.87
N PHE A 17 10.56 -66.33 99.42
CA PHE A 17 9.86 -67.30 100.26
C PHE A 17 9.83 -68.72 99.63
N SER A 18 10.32 -69.68 100.42
CA SER A 18 9.98 -71.12 100.52
C SER A 18 9.83 -72.01 99.27
N ILE A 19 10.95 -72.65 98.91
CA ILE A 19 11.17 -74.08 98.61
C ILE A 19 10.05 -74.87 97.90
N GLY A 20 10.36 -75.20 96.65
CA GLY A 20 10.04 -76.45 95.97
C GLY A 20 11.03 -76.63 94.82
N ILE A 21 12.26 -77.06 95.13
CA ILE A 21 13.32 -77.26 94.13
C ILE A 21 12.96 -78.47 93.26
N THR A 22 12.89 -78.26 91.95
CA THR A 22 13.49 -79.17 90.97
C THR A 22 14.43 -78.37 90.08
N ALA A 23 15.69 -78.84 90.00
CA ALA A 23 16.81 -78.17 89.38
C ALA A 23 16.59 -77.90 87.88
N GLN A 24 16.92 -76.68 87.44
CA GLN A 24 17.15 -76.39 86.02
C GLN A 24 18.43 -75.56 85.91
N ASN A 25 19.37 -76.01 85.07
CA ASN A 25 20.52 -75.19 84.67
C ASN A 25 19.98 -73.89 84.07
N GLY A 26 20.44 -72.74 84.58
CA GLY A 26 19.98 -71.43 84.15
C GLY A 26 20.43 -71.12 82.73
N GLN A 27 19.62 -71.49 81.74
CA GLN A 27 19.74 -71.04 80.37
C GLN A 27 18.75 -69.90 80.14
N SER A 28 19.23 -68.79 79.59
CA SER A 28 18.39 -67.69 79.13
C SER A 28 18.64 -67.40 77.66
N PHE A 29 17.62 -66.94 76.95
CA PHE A 29 17.69 -66.58 75.55
C PHE A 29 17.43 -65.08 75.42
N LEU A 30 18.32 -64.39 74.70
CA LEU A 30 18.18 -62.97 74.39
C LEU A 30 18.09 -62.82 72.87
N GLN A 31 16.88 -62.55 72.41
CA GLN A 31 16.56 -62.29 71.02
C GLN A 31 15.98 -60.88 70.91
N ASP A 32 16.60 -60.06 70.08
CA ASP A 32 16.15 -58.70 69.81
C ASP A 32 16.66 -58.23 68.44
N THR A 33 16.09 -57.16 67.91
CA THR A 33 16.45 -56.61 66.60
C THR A 33 17.06 -55.23 66.75
N PHE A 34 18.21 -55.01 66.13
CA PHE A 34 18.98 -53.77 66.18
C PHE A 34 19.26 -53.21 64.79
N CYS A 35 19.67 -51.95 64.70
CA CYS A 35 20.05 -51.36 63.42
C CYS A 35 21.49 -51.74 63.07
N ALA A 36 21.78 -51.92 61.78
CA ALA A 36 23.08 -52.42 61.31
C ALA A 36 24.31 -51.57 61.72
N ASN A 37 24.12 -50.34 62.18
CA ASN A 37 25.20 -49.49 62.69
C ASN A 37 25.44 -49.61 64.22
N GLN A 38 24.71 -50.49 64.91
CA GLN A 38 24.79 -50.67 66.36
C GLN A 38 25.70 -51.85 66.75
N THR A 39 26.34 -51.73 67.91
CA THR A 39 27.10 -52.82 68.54
C THR A 39 26.58 -52.98 69.97
N ILE A 40 26.21 -54.21 70.34
CA ILE A 40 25.57 -54.52 71.61
C ILE A 40 26.54 -55.31 72.50
N LEU A 41 26.77 -54.84 73.73
CA LEU A 41 27.59 -55.53 74.72
C LEU A 41 26.68 -56.35 75.64
N VAL A 42 26.84 -57.67 75.63
CA VAL A 42 26.19 -58.57 76.59
C VAL A 42 27.27 -59.09 77.54
N VAL A 43 27.22 -58.61 78.79
CA VAL A 43 28.20 -58.85 79.85
C VAL A 43 29.63 -58.42 79.47
N ASN A 44 30.35 -59.24 78.70
CA ASN A 44 31.73 -58.99 78.26
C ASN A 44 31.98 -59.34 76.78
N GLN A 45 30.93 -59.69 76.03
CA GLN A 45 31.03 -60.03 74.62
C GLN A 45 30.24 -59.05 73.76
N LEU A 46 30.85 -58.58 72.68
CA LEU A 46 30.25 -57.65 71.72
C LEU A 46 29.60 -58.41 70.57
N PHE A 47 28.38 -58.00 70.23
CA PHE A 47 27.60 -58.48 69.10
C PHE A 47 27.37 -57.32 68.12
N SER A 48 27.54 -57.62 66.84
CA SER A 48 27.44 -56.68 65.72
C SER A 48 26.85 -57.40 64.50
N PRO A 49 26.53 -56.73 63.38
CA PRO A 49 26.02 -57.43 62.19
C PRO A 49 26.93 -58.53 61.65
N SER A 50 28.25 -58.40 61.84
CA SER A 50 29.23 -59.41 61.44
C SER A 50 29.33 -60.59 62.41
N ASN A 51 28.80 -60.45 63.62
CA ASN A 51 28.75 -61.48 64.65
C ASN A 51 27.44 -61.36 65.46
N PRO A 52 26.29 -61.78 64.88
CA PRO A 52 24.97 -61.48 65.42
C PRO A 52 24.53 -62.40 66.56
N SER A 53 25.12 -63.59 66.68
CA SER A 53 24.69 -64.62 67.62
C SER A 53 25.87 -65.27 68.33
N GLY A 54 25.64 -65.79 69.54
CA GLY A 54 26.67 -66.49 70.31
C GLY A 54 26.20 -66.84 71.72
N THR A 55 27.09 -67.43 72.52
CA THR A 55 26.80 -67.79 73.92
C THR A 55 27.70 -67.03 74.87
N VAL A 56 27.09 -66.38 75.86
CA VAL A 56 27.81 -65.66 76.92
C VAL A 56 27.64 -66.46 78.21
N ILE A 57 28.76 -66.84 78.83
CA ILE A 57 28.77 -67.60 80.09
C ILE A 57 29.02 -66.63 81.24
N ILE A 58 28.21 -66.73 82.30
CA ILE A 58 28.40 -66.02 83.57
C ILE A 58 28.89 -67.03 84.61
N PRO A 59 30.18 -67.01 84.96
CA PRO A 59 30.74 -67.95 85.92
C PRO A 59 30.11 -67.81 87.31
N GLY A 60 29.61 -68.91 87.87
CA GLY A 60 28.97 -68.93 89.20
C GLY A 60 27.66 -68.15 89.32
N GLY A 61 27.01 -67.81 88.20
CA GLY A 61 25.81 -66.97 88.17
C GLY A 61 24.53 -67.62 88.73
N ALA A 62 24.48 -68.94 88.88
CA ALA A 62 23.33 -69.65 89.45
C ALA A 62 23.42 -69.72 90.99
N TYR A 63 22.27 -69.78 91.67
CA TYR A 63 22.16 -69.78 93.14
C TYR A 63 22.90 -70.95 93.84
N ASN A 64 23.29 -71.97 93.09
CA ASN A 64 24.04 -73.15 93.52
C ASN A 64 25.54 -73.09 93.16
N GLY A 65 26.02 -71.96 92.64
CA GLY A 65 27.42 -71.78 92.23
C GLY A 65 27.76 -72.37 90.86
N ALA A 66 26.76 -72.81 90.07
CA ALA A 66 26.96 -73.22 88.69
C ALA A 66 26.97 -72.01 87.73
N ASP A 67 27.56 -72.20 86.55
CA ASP A 67 27.58 -71.17 85.51
C ASP A 67 26.19 -70.99 84.89
N SER A 68 25.83 -69.74 84.57
CA SER A 68 24.62 -69.42 83.78
C SER A 68 25.01 -69.16 82.33
N ILE A 69 24.22 -69.65 81.38
CA ILE A 69 24.50 -69.51 79.95
C ILE A 69 23.41 -68.64 79.33
N ILE A 70 23.83 -67.57 78.65
CA ILE A 70 22.95 -66.71 77.85
C ILE A 70 23.19 -67.01 76.38
N HIS A 71 22.16 -67.50 75.69
CA HIS A 71 22.15 -67.62 74.23
C HIS A 71 21.69 -66.28 73.65
N VAL A 72 22.56 -65.64 72.88
CA VAL A 72 22.29 -64.37 72.20
C VAL A 72 22.08 -64.65 70.73
N ASP A 73 21.00 -64.11 70.18
CA ASP A 73 20.68 -64.20 68.75
C ASP A 73 20.00 -62.90 68.32
N PHE A 74 20.80 -61.97 67.77
CA PHE A 74 20.34 -60.65 67.36
C PHE A 74 20.16 -60.54 65.86
N THR A 75 19.08 -59.90 65.44
CA THR A 75 18.86 -59.56 64.03
C THR A 75 19.29 -58.12 63.78
N PHE A 76 20.10 -57.86 62.75
CA PHE A 76 20.53 -56.50 62.38
C PHE A 76 19.86 -56.06 61.08
N ASN A 77 18.95 -55.10 61.16
CA ASN A 77 18.25 -54.57 59.99
C ASN A 77 19.05 -53.44 59.34
N GLN A 78 19.15 -53.49 58.01
CA GLN A 78 19.70 -52.40 57.21
C GLN A 78 18.71 -51.22 57.15
N PRO A 79 19.20 -49.97 57.06
CA PRO A 79 18.34 -48.83 56.77
C PRO A 79 17.65 -49.04 55.41
N VAL A 80 16.41 -48.56 55.29
CA VAL A 80 15.70 -48.55 54.00
C VAL A 80 16.20 -47.35 53.20
N GLU A 81 16.69 -47.59 51.99
CA GLU A 81 17.11 -46.54 51.06
C GLU A 81 16.05 -46.35 49.96
N ILE A 82 15.67 -45.09 49.71
CA ILE A 82 14.73 -44.69 48.66
C ILE A 82 15.43 -43.65 47.79
N THR A 83 15.30 -43.76 46.47
CA THR A 83 15.79 -42.76 45.53
C THR A 83 14.62 -42.05 44.85
N ILE A 84 14.63 -40.72 44.84
CA ILE A 84 13.72 -39.87 44.09
C ILE A 84 14.52 -39.26 42.94
N ASN A 85 14.11 -39.59 41.71
CA ASN A 85 14.78 -39.18 40.47
C ASN A 85 13.79 -38.53 39.48
N ASP A 86 13.12 -37.48 39.96
CA ASP A 86 12.07 -36.81 39.19
C ASP A 86 12.61 -35.64 38.35
N THR A 87 11.87 -35.30 37.30
CA THR A 87 12.05 -34.06 36.54
C THR A 87 10.98 -33.08 36.95
N LEU A 88 11.39 -31.92 37.48
CA LEU A 88 10.52 -30.83 37.93
C LEU A 88 10.69 -29.59 37.05
N CYS A 89 9.80 -28.63 37.18
CA CYS A 89 9.88 -27.38 36.42
C CYS A 89 10.77 -26.37 37.14
N THR A 90 11.48 -25.52 36.38
CA THR A 90 12.31 -24.46 36.95
C THR A 90 11.46 -23.53 37.84
N GLY A 91 11.67 -23.57 39.17
CA GLY A 91 10.87 -22.83 40.15
C GLY A 91 10.16 -23.73 41.17
N ASP A 92 9.96 -25.00 40.84
CA ASP A 92 9.37 -25.97 41.76
C ASP A 92 10.31 -26.32 42.92
N THR A 93 9.70 -26.75 44.02
CA THR A 93 10.43 -27.22 45.20
C THR A 93 9.86 -28.55 45.67
N LEU A 94 10.67 -29.60 45.66
CA LEU A 94 10.36 -30.86 46.32
C LEU A 94 10.80 -30.80 47.78
N TRP A 95 9.90 -31.16 48.69
CA TRP A 95 10.21 -31.29 50.11
C TRP A 95 10.38 -32.76 50.50
N ALA A 96 11.56 -33.14 50.95
CA ALA A 96 11.83 -34.48 51.49
C ALA A 96 12.40 -34.36 52.91
N GLY A 97 11.75 -35.00 53.89
CA GLY A 97 12.15 -34.99 55.31
C GLY A 97 12.46 -33.60 55.89
N GLY A 98 11.65 -32.59 55.52
CA GLY A 98 11.80 -31.21 56.00
C GLY A 98 12.88 -30.39 55.28
N LYS A 99 13.58 -30.96 54.29
CA LYS A 99 14.56 -30.27 53.45
C LYS A 99 13.97 -29.95 52.07
N ALA A 100 14.17 -28.74 51.60
CA ALA A 100 13.74 -28.28 50.27
C ALA A 100 14.82 -28.55 49.22
N PHE A 101 14.41 -29.15 48.09
CA PHE A 101 15.21 -29.36 46.89
C PHE A 101 14.57 -28.58 45.73
N HIS A 102 15.37 -27.78 45.05
CA HIS A 102 14.96 -26.84 44.00
C HIS A 102 16.12 -26.65 43.01
N ALA A 103 15.95 -25.87 41.94
CA ALA A 103 16.94 -25.75 40.86
C ALA A 103 18.39 -25.44 41.31
N ASN A 104 18.55 -24.64 42.37
CA ASN A 104 19.88 -24.30 42.94
C ASN A 104 20.42 -25.34 43.94
N PHE A 105 19.58 -26.27 44.38
CA PHE A 105 19.93 -27.38 45.26
C PHE A 105 19.22 -28.66 44.81
N PRO A 106 19.62 -29.24 43.66
CA PRO A 106 18.83 -30.27 42.98
C PRO A 106 19.07 -31.69 43.49
N PHE A 107 20.17 -31.93 44.21
CA PHE A 107 20.51 -33.26 44.71
C PHE A 107 20.90 -33.23 46.20
N GLY A 108 20.80 -34.39 46.86
CA GLY A 108 21.29 -34.59 48.22
C GLY A 108 20.65 -35.79 48.90
N GLN A 109 20.88 -35.90 50.22
CA GLN A 109 20.34 -36.99 51.02
C GLN A 109 19.61 -36.44 52.24
N VAL A 110 18.56 -37.14 52.66
CA VAL A 110 17.80 -36.84 53.87
C VAL A 110 17.64 -38.12 54.69
N ILE A 111 18.01 -38.05 55.96
CA ILE A 111 17.86 -39.16 56.90
C ILE A 111 16.55 -38.95 57.66
N VAL A 112 15.63 -39.90 57.54
CA VAL A 112 14.37 -39.92 58.27
C VAL A 112 14.57 -40.79 59.51
N GLN A 113 14.57 -40.16 60.68
CA GLN A 113 14.71 -40.86 61.95
C GLN A 113 13.50 -41.77 62.20
N GLU A 114 13.77 -43.01 62.62
CA GLU A 114 12.74 -44.04 62.91
C GLU A 114 11.83 -44.40 61.71
N GLY A 115 12.25 -44.11 60.48
CA GLY A 115 11.43 -44.29 59.28
C GLY A 115 11.13 -45.74 58.87
N ALA A 116 11.86 -46.73 59.40
CA ALA A 116 11.63 -48.15 59.15
C ALA A 116 10.84 -48.84 60.27
N VAL A 117 10.18 -49.96 59.96
CA VAL A 117 9.20 -50.70 60.82
C VAL A 117 9.70 -51.05 62.24
N ASN A 118 11.00 -50.94 62.53
CA ASN A 118 11.59 -51.25 63.85
C ASN A 118 12.44 -50.11 64.46
N GLY A 119 12.24 -48.86 64.02
CA GLY A 119 12.95 -47.69 64.60
C GLY A 119 14.36 -47.44 64.03
N CYS A 120 14.72 -48.07 62.91
CA CYS A 120 15.93 -47.71 62.17
C CYS A 120 15.69 -46.50 61.27
N ASP A 121 16.73 -45.71 61.08
CA ASP A 121 16.72 -44.56 60.18
C ASP A 121 16.53 -45.04 58.72
N SER A 122 15.82 -44.26 57.91
CA SER A 122 15.73 -44.44 56.46
C SER A 122 16.50 -43.33 55.76
N VAL A 123 17.05 -43.60 54.58
CA VAL A 123 17.78 -42.60 53.78
C VAL A 123 17.03 -42.36 52.48
N ILE A 124 16.70 -41.10 52.21
CA ILE A 124 16.14 -40.66 50.94
C ILE A 124 17.25 -39.98 50.16
N HIS A 125 17.62 -40.56 49.02
CA HIS A 125 18.48 -39.97 48.02
C HIS A 125 17.61 -39.17 47.05
N VAL A 126 17.90 -37.89 46.88
CA VAL A 126 17.19 -37.00 45.97
C VAL A 126 18.17 -36.60 44.87
N ASP A 127 17.77 -36.79 43.62
CA ASP A 127 18.50 -36.37 42.43
C ASP A 127 17.51 -35.84 41.39
N LEU A 128 17.28 -34.53 41.39
CA LEU A 128 16.25 -33.89 40.56
C LEU A 128 16.84 -33.27 39.31
N THR A 129 16.08 -33.34 38.23
CA THR A 129 16.37 -32.60 36.99
C THR A 129 15.33 -31.49 36.82
N PHE A 130 15.77 -30.31 36.38
CA PHE A 130 14.87 -29.16 36.16
C PHE A 130 14.81 -28.84 34.67
N THR A 131 13.59 -28.75 34.12
CA THR A 131 13.38 -28.42 32.71
C THR A 131 12.47 -27.21 32.54
N SER A 132 12.85 -26.35 31.60
CA SER A 132 12.00 -25.35 30.98
C SER A 132 12.56 -25.15 29.58
N THR A 133 11.83 -25.56 28.54
CA THR A 133 12.27 -25.38 27.16
C THR A 133 11.73 -24.06 26.63
N PRO A 134 12.56 -23.02 26.44
CA PRO A 134 12.12 -21.82 25.78
C PRO A 134 11.80 -22.12 24.31
N TYR A 135 10.69 -21.61 23.83
CA TYR A 135 10.32 -21.65 22.41
C TYR A 135 10.61 -20.28 21.81
N ASP A 136 11.50 -20.22 20.82
CA ASP A 136 11.80 -18.98 20.10
C ASP A 136 10.76 -18.79 18.99
N TYR A 137 9.92 -17.76 19.15
CA TYR A 137 8.92 -17.38 18.16
C TYR A 137 9.42 -16.18 17.35
N HIS A 138 9.62 -16.41 16.05
CA HIS A 138 10.05 -15.41 15.09
C HIS A 138 8.94 -15.13 14.07
N VAL A 139 8.63 -13.86 13.86
CA VAL A 139 7.65 -13.44 12.86
C VAL A 139 8.04 -12.10 12.22
N ASP A 140 7.82 -12.01 10.92
CA ASP A 140 7.91 -10.76 10.18
C ASP A 140 6.53 -10.09 10.17
N ILE A 141 6.47 -8.81 10.52
CA ILE A 141 5.25 -7.99 10.45
C ILE A 141 5.51 -6.76 9.59
N CYS A 142 4.47 -6.16 9.03
CA CYS A 142 4.63 -4.89 8.31
C CYS A 142 4.70 -3.73 9.31
N GLU A 143 5.46 -2.69 8.97
CA GLU A 143 5.51 -1.49 9.79
C GLU A 143 4.11 -0.84 9.88
N GLY A 144 3.61 -0.66 11.12
CA GLY A 144 2.23 -0.24 11.39
C GLY A 144 1.34 -1.37 11.92
N ASP A 145 1.72 -2.63 11.71
CA ASP A 145 1.01 -3.78 12.27
C ASP A 145 1.29 -3.95 13.77
N THR A 146 0.37 -4.65 14.44
CA THR A 146 0.53 -5.07 15.83
C THR A 146 0.00 -6.48 15.98
N ILE A 147 0.83 -7.37 16.55
CA ILE A 147 0.42 -8.71 16.96
C ILE A 147 0.33 -8.78 18.49
N TYR A 148 -0.58 -9.60 18.99
CA TYR A 148 -0.75 -9.80 20.42
C TYR A 148 -0.38 -11.23 20.78
N ILE A 149 0.60 -11.39 21.66
CA ILE A 149 1.01 -12.68 22.20
C ILE A 149 0.78 -12.63 23.70
N ASN A 150 -0.12 -13.47 24.21
CA ASN A 150 -0.48 -13.54 25.63
C ASN A 150 -0.93 -12.18 26.23
N GLY A 151 -1.54 -11.32 25.40
CA GLY A 151 -1.99 -9.98 25.79
C GLY A 151 -0.96 -8.86 25.65
N THR A 152 0.31 -9.19 25.42
CA THR A 152 1.36 -8.21 25.13
C THR A 152 1.39 -7.86 23.64
N ALA A 153 1.42 -6.57 23.34
CA ALA A 153 1.46 -6.04 21.97
C ALA A 153 2.90 -5.94 21.45
N TYR A 154 3.21 -6.63 20.35
CA TYR A 154 4.48 -6.52 19.63
C TYR A 154 4.28 -5.82 18.30
N HIS A 155 5.16 -4.85 18.02
CA HIS A 155 5.07 -3.89 16.91
C HIS A 155 6.45 -3.26 16.65
N ALA A 156 6.58 -2.35 15.69
CA ALA A 156 7.87 -1.78 15.29
C ALA A 156 8.67 -1.09 16.43
N PHE A 157 7.99 -0.64 17.50
CA PHE A 157 8.63 -0.03 18.67
C PHE A 157 8.78 -0.98 19.88
N HIS A 158 8.28 -2.20 19.77
CA HIS A 158 8.42 -3.27 20.76
C HIS A 158 8.63 -4.60 20.02
N THR A 159 9.88 -4.83 19.62
CA THR A 159 10.26 -5.91 18.70
C THR A 159 10.68 -7.20 19.39
N SER A 160 10.85 -7.22 20.72
CA SER A 160 11.21 -8.44 21.43
C SER A 160 10.75 -8.43 22.88
N GLY A 161 10.58 -9.62 23.43
CA GLY A 161 10.16 -9.82 24.82
C GLY A 161 10.01 -11.30 25.15
N THR A 162 9.60 -11.58 26.37
CA THR A 162 9.39 -12.96 26.86
C THR A 162 7.97 -13.11 27.38
N GLU A 163 7.24 -14.08 26.87
CA GLU A 163 5.90 -14.43 27.35
C GLU A 163 5.92 -15.74 28.12
N VAL A 164 5.12 -15.80 29.19
CA VAL A 164 4.97 -17.01 29.99
C VAL A 164 3.55 -17.53 29.81
N ILE A 165 3.42 -18.67 29.15
CA ILE A 165 2.13 -19.36 28.99
C ILE A 165 2.02 -20.46 30.03
N SER A 166 1.13 -20.25 31.01
CA SER A 166 0.83 -21.22 32.04
C SER A 166 -0.05 -22.34 31.49
N ASN A 167 0.58 -23.43 31.04
CA ASN A 167 -0.08 -24.62 30.51
C ASN A 167 -0.19 -25.77 31.54
N GLY A 168 -0.23 -25.44 32.83
CA GLY A 168 -0.26 -26.43 33.91
C GLY A 168 1.13 -26.72 34.45
N LEU A 169 1.55 -27.99 34.46
CA LEU A 169 2.66 -28.47 35.31
C LEU A 169 3.99 -27.72 35.10
N CYS A 170 4.36 -27.33 33.86
CA CYS A 170 5.45 -26.40 33.60
C CYS A 170 4.95 -25.19 32.80
N ASP A 171 5.38 -24.00 33.17
CA ASP A 171 5.19 -22.80 32.37
C ASP A 171 6.05 -22.88 31.09
N SER A 172 5.45 -22.58 29.94
CA SER A 172 6.19 -22.45 28.68
C SER A 172 6.66 -21.02 28.53
N ILE A 173 7.98 -20.83 28.45
CA ILE A 173 8.57 -19.52 28.15
C ILE A 173 8.67 -19.39 26.63
N ILE A 174 8.13 -18.31 26.09
CA ILE A 174 8.24 -17.96 24.67
C ILE A 174 9.12 -16.74 24.56
N ASN A 175 10.24 -16.85 23.87
CA ASN A 175 11.04 -15.69 23.48
C ASN A 175 10.47 -15.17 22.16
N VAL A 176 9.81 -14.02 22.20
CA VAL A 176 9.23 -13.38 21.03
C VAL A 176 10.27 -12.47 20.41
N THR A 177 10.50 -12.63 19.11
CA THR A 177 11.24 -11.66 18.28
C THR A 177 10.43 -11.35 17.03
N VAL A 178 10.19 -10.06 16.82
CA VAL A 178 9.45 -9.51 15.70
C VAL A 178 10.39 -8.68 14.85
N ASN A 179 10.36 -8.93 13.55
CA ASN A 179 11.06 -8.12 12.57
C ASN A 179 10.04 -7.26 11.81
N ALA A 180 10.11 -5.95 11.98
CA ALA A 180 9.22 -5.01 11.31
C ALA A 180 9.78 -4.64 9.93
N ILE A 181 9.07 -5.04 8.88
CA ILE A 181 9.41 -4.75 7.49
C ILE A 181 8.82 -3.40 7.13
N THR A 182 9.68 -2.44 6.80
CA THR A 182 9.24 -1.14 6.31
C THR A 182 8.65 -1.31 4.90
N PRO A 183 7.46 -0.75 4.61
CA PRO A 183 6.87 -0.85 3.28
C PRO A 183 7.82 -0.27 2.23
N PRO A 184 8.06 -0.96 1.11
CA PRO A 184 8.93 -0.44 0.06
C PRO A 184 8.34 0.86 -0.49
N PHE A 185 9.21 1.87 -0.62
CA PHE A 185 8.86 3.20 -1.10
C PHE A 185 9.51 3.42 -2.48
N SER A 186 8.72 3.86 -3.46
CA SER A 186 9.20 4.24 -4.79
C SER A 186 8.69 5.61 -5.20
N ASN A 187 9.44 6.31 -6.05
CA ASN A 187 9.02 7.57 -6.65
C ASN A 187 8.74 7.35 -8.14
N LEU A 188 7.55 7.75 -8.58
CA LEU A 188 7.24 7.95 -9.99
C LEU A 188 7.47 9.43 -10.32
N VAL A 189 8.58 9.71 -10.97
CA VAL A 189 8.93 11.04 -11.48
C VAL A 189 8.95 10.97 -13.00
N ASP A 190 8.13 11.78 -13.64
CA ASP A 190 8.01 11.82 -15.10
C ASP A 190 7.58 13.21 -15.59
N THR A 191 7.89 13.53 -16.86
CA THR A 191 7.50 14.77 -17.51
C THR A 191 6.61 14.49 -18.71
N LEU A 192 5.30 14.70 -18.54
CA LEU A 192 4.25 14.32 -19.49
C LEU A 192 3.91 15.45 -20.48
N CYS A 193 3.26 15.07 -21.58
CA CYS A 193 2.62 16.02 -22.49
C CYS A 193 1.34 16.62 -21.86
N PRO A 194 0.85 17.80 -22.31
CA PRO A 194 -0.27 18.50 -21.66
C PRO A 194 -1.54 17.67 -21.39
N ASP A 195 -1.90 16.76 -22.31
CA ASP A 195 -3.12 15.95 -22.23
C ASP A 195 -2.88 14.50 -21.75
N GLU A 196 -1.63 14.15 -21.44
CA GLU A 196 -1.28 12.83 -20.92
C GLU A 196 -1.62 12.68 -19.44
N TYR A 197 -1.71 11.44 -18.98
CA TYR A 197 -2.05 11.13 -17.60
C TYR A 197 -1.61 9.72 -17.23
N TYR A 198 -1.48 9.46 -15.93
CA TYR A 198 -1.39 8.13 -15.35
C TYR A 198 -2.66 7.79 -14.57
N ILE A 199 -3.01 6.51 -14.53
CA ILE A 199 -4.00 5.97 -13.58
C ILE A 199 -3.28 5.00 -12.67
N ILE A 200 -3.24 5.32 -11.38
CA ILE A 200 -2.58 4.50 -10.36
C ILE A 200 -3.64 4.21 -9.30
N ASN A 201 -3.92 2.92 -9.06
CA ASN A 201 -4.90 2.48 -8.08
C ASN A 201 -6.32 3.09 -8.27
N GLY A 202 -6.67 3.45 -9.51
CA GLY A 202 -7.95 4.10 -9.84
C GLY A 202 -7.95 5.63 -9.72
N THR A 203 -6.90 6.23 -9.14
CA THR A 203 -6.70 7.67 -9.12
C THR A 203 -6.06 8.14 -10.41
N ARG A 204 -6.63 9.18 -11.03
CA ARG A 204 -6.07 9.82 -12.23
C ARG A 204 -5.12 10.94 -11.81
N TYR A 205 -3.88 10.87 -12.30
CA TYR A 205 -2.86 11.91 -12.17
C TYR A 205 -2.63 12.56 -13.53
N ASP A 206 -2.95 13.84 -13.63
CA ASP A 206 -2.94 14.64 -14.85
C ASP A 206 -2.45 16.07 -14.56
N TYR A 207 -2.62 17.00 -15.51
CA TYR A 207 -2.15 18.38 -15.38
C TYR A 207 -2.67 19.11 -14.13
N ASP A 208 -3.90 18.78 -13.68
CA ASP A 208 -4.50 19.40 -12.50
C ASP A 208 -4.19 18.62 -11.21
N ASN A 209 -3.87 17.33 -11.33
CA ASN A 209 -3.50 16.46 -10.23
C ASN A 209 -2.10 15.84 -10.43
N ARG A 210 -1.05 16.61 -10.11
CA ARG A 210 0.33 16.28 -10.47
C ARG A 210 1.08 15.42 -9.46
N SER A 211 0.65 15.39 -8.20
CA SER A 211 1.39 14.72 -7.15
C SER A 211 0.49 14.07 -6.11
N GLY A 212 1.02 13.07 -5.42
CA GLY A 212 0.29 12.34 -4.40
C GLY A 212 1.01 11.10 -3.93
N TYR A 213 0.33 10.30 -3.11
CA TYR A 213 0.82 9.01 -2.64
C TYR A 213 -0.24 7.94 -2.87
N GLU A 214 0.18 6.78 -3.35
CA GLU A 214 -0.67 5.61 -3.51
C GLU A 214 -0.12 4.44 -2.70
N ILE A 215 -1.01 3.78 -1.95
CA ILE A 215 -0.70 2.58 -1.18
C ILE A 215 -1.18 1.38 -2.00
N LEU A 216 -0.26 0.53 -2.40
CA LEU A 216 -0.51 -0.69 -3.15
C LEU A 216 -0.57 -1.87 -2.18
N PRO A 217 -1.76 -2.40 -1.87
CA PRO A 217 -1.90 -3.40 -0.82
C PRO A 217 -1.26 -4.73 -1.21
N ASN A 218 -0.49 -5.33 -0.30
CA ASN A 218 0.21 -6.61 -0.49
C ASN A 218 1.11 -6.68 -1.75
N ALA A 219 1.61 -5.54 -2.25
CA ALA A 219 2.36 -5.51 -3.50
C ALA A 219 3.83 -5.95 -3.34
N SER A 220 4.37 -6.00 -2.12
CA SER A 220 5.72 -6.51 -1.84
C SER A 220 5.79 -8.04 -1.86
N VAL A 221 6.96 -8.59 -2.18
CA VAL A 221 7.26 -10.04 -2.08
C VAL A 221 7.10 -10.60 -0.67
N THR A 222 7.13 -9.73 0.34
CA THR A 222 6.92 -10.06 1.75
C THR A 222 5.45 -9.97 2.19
N GLY A 223 4.54 -9.60 1.28
CA GLY A 223 3.12 -9.41 1.58
C GLY A 223 2.78 -8.06 2.21
N CYS A 224 3.77 -7.19 2.44
CA CYS A 224 3.50 -5.83 2.91
C CYS A 224 3.01 -4.91 1.79
N ASP A 225 2.31 -3.86 2.20
CA ASP A 225 1.89 -2.78 1.32
C ASP A 225 3.12 -2.04 0.76
N SER A 226 3.01 -1.52 -0.46
CA SER A 226 4.03 -0.66 -1.07
C SER A 226 3.49 0.76 -1.16
N ILE A 227 4.37 1.75 -1.06
CA ILE A 227 3.99 3.16 -1.21
C ILE A 227 4.67 3.71 -2.47
N VAL A 228 3.87 4.29 -3.35
CA VAL A 228 4.36 5.03 -4.52
C VAL A 228 4.11 6.51 -4.28
N ALA A 229 5.15 7.33 -4.34
CA ALA A 229 5.02 8.78 -4.40
C ALA A 229 5.00 9.21 -5.86
N ILE A 230 4.01 10.01 -6.23
CA ILE A 230 3.81 10.53 -7.57
C ILE A 230 4.27 11.98 -7.57
N ASP A 231 5.14 12.34 -8.51
CA ASP A 231 5.58 13.70 -8.77
C ASP A 231 5.74 13.91 -10.28
N LEU A 232 4.70 14.46 -10.90
CA LEU A 232 4.63 14.65 -12.34
C LEU A 232 4.85 16.11 -12.73
N GLU A 233 5.66 16.31 -13.76
CA GLU A 233 5.80 17.59 -14.45
C GLU A 233 5.06 17.53 -15.79
N PHE A 234 4.62 18.68 -16.28
CA PHE A 234 3.94 18.80 -17.57
C PHE A 234 4.63 19.83 -18.43
N ARG A 235 4.84 19.50 -19.71
CA ARG A 235 5.44 20.42 -20.66
C ARG A 235 4.47 21.55 -20.98
N GLU A 236 4.94 22.79 -20.99
CA GLU A 236 4.16 23.96 -21.40
C GLU A 236 4.18 24.11 -22.92
N LEU A 237 3.46 23.24 -23.62
CA LEU A 237 3.32 23.27 -25.08
C LEU A 237 1.90 23.68 -25.46
N TRP A 238 1.77 24.43 -26.54
CA TRP A 238 0.47 24.83 -27.08
C TRP A 238 0.57 25.03 -28.60
N VAL A 239 -0.56 24.85 -29.27
CA VAL A 239 -0.76 25.14 -30.69
C VAL A 239 -2.10 25.86 -30.84
N TYR A 240 -2.14 26.85 -31.72
CA TYR A 240 -3.31 27.69 -31.98
C TYR A 240 -3.37 28.05 -33.46
N ILE A 241 -4.45 27.70 -34.15
CA ILE A 241 -4.67 27.98 -35.58
C ILE A 241 -5.73 29.05 -35.85
N GLY A 242 -6.29 29.64 -34.79
CA GLY A 242 -7.23 30.75 -34.86
C GLY A 242 -8.65 30.37 -34.50
N GLU A 243 -9.45 31.37 -34.12
CA GLU A 243 -10.88 31.20 -33.89
C GLU A 243 -11.64 30.86 -35.16
N ASP A 244 -12.81 30.26 -34.99
CA ASP A 244 -13.82 30.07 -36.02
C ASP A 244 -14.21 31.39 -36.70
N ARG A 245 -14.42 31.34 -38.02
CA ARG A 245 -14.70 32.53 -38.84
C ARG A 245 -15.91 32.35 -39.74
N GLU A 246 -16.63 33.43 -40.00
CA GLU A 246 -17.59 33.54 -41.09
C GLU A 246 -16.96 34.39 -42.21
N LEU A 247 -16.91 33.84 -43.43
CA LEU A 247 -16.45 34.55 -44.63
C LEU A 247 -17.61 34.84 -45.56
N ILE A 248 -17.56 35.96 -46.26
CA ILE A 248 -18.44 36.19 -47.42
C ILE A 248 -17.91 35.37 -48.59
N ILE A 249 -18.81 34.75 -49.35
CA ILE A 249 -18.41 33.92 -50.48
C ILE A 249 -17.53 34.71 -51.46
N GLY A 250 -16.41 34.10 -51.87
CA GLY A 250 -15.40 34.74 -52.70
C GLY A 250 -14.31 35.50 -51.91
N ASP A 251 -14.41 35.66 -50.60
CA ASP A 251 -13.31 36.15 -49.77
C ASP A 251 -12.25 35.07 -49.54
N THR A 252 -10.99 35.48 -49.43
CA THR A 252 -9.84 34.61 -49.12
C THR A 252 -9.48 34.71 -47.64
N VAL A 253 -9.12 33.59 -47.02
CA VAL A 253 -8.56 33.55 -45.66
C VAL A 253 -7.23 32.83 -45.66
N CYS A 254 -6.27 33.34 -44.89
CA CYS A 254 -4.98 32.70 -44.64
C CYS A 254 -4.90 32.26 -43.17
N ILE A 255 -4.45 31.02 -42.94
CA ILE A 255 -4.38 30.42 -41.61
C ILE A 255 -2.90 30.25 -41.24
N THR A 256 -2.43 31.11 -40.34
CA THR A 256 -1.06 31.05 -39.82
C THR A 256 -1.05 30.40 -38.44
N PRO A 257 -0.50 29.20 -38.28
CA PRO A 257 -0.43 28.55 -36.97
C PRO A 257 0.53 29.30 -36.05
N LEU A 258 0.11 29.48 -34.80
CA LEU A 258 0.94 29.95 -33.69
C LEU A 258 1.16 28.78 -32.73
N TYR A 259 2.37 28.62 -32.22
CA TYR A 259 2.67 27.51 -31.32
C TYR A 259 3.86 27.81 -30.42
N GLY A 260 3.82 27.27 -29.21
CA GLY A 260 4.89 27.35 -28.20
C GLY A 260 5.67 26.05 -28.10
N LEU A 261 6.11 25.50 -29.22
CA LEU A 261 6.80 24.19 -29.31
C LEU A 261 7.87 24.21 -30.40
N THR A 262 8.73 23.19 -30.46
CA THR A 262 9.69 22.99 -31.56
C THR A 262 9.17 21.86 -32.47
N PRO A 263 8.54 22.18 -33.61
CA PRO A 263 7.82 21.17 -34.37
C PRO A 263 8.80 20.24 -35.10
N LEU A 264 8.69 18.95 -34.83
CA LEU A 264 9.24 17.90 -35.68
C LEU A 264 8.41 17.73 -36.96
N SER A 265 7.09 17.85 -36.84
CA SER A 265 6.17 17.82 -37.99
C SER A 265 4.90 18.64 -37.73
N LEU A 266 4.37 19.24 -38.79
CA LEU A 266 3.07 19.89 -38.81
C LEU A 266 2.21 19.24 -39.89
N GLN A 267 1.06 18.66 -39.50
CA GLN A 267 0.17 17.96 -40.41
C GLN A 267 -1.24 18.54 -40.33
N TRP A 268 -1.72 19.05 -41.47
CA TRP A 268 -3.08 19.53 -41.62
C TRP A 268 -4.03 18.44 -42.12
N LEU A 269 -5.26 18.42 -41.58
CA LEU A 269 -6.32 17.48 -41.94
C LEU A 269 -7.64 18.23 -42.17
N PRO A 270 -8.23 18.18 -43.37
CA PRO A 270 -7.61 17.71 -44.62
C PRO A 270 -6.43 18.60 -45.01
N THR A 271 -5.57 18.15 -45.93
CA THR A 271 -4.51 18.99 -46.48
C THR A 271 -5.14 20.21 -47.17
N PRO A 272 -4.81 21.46 -46.76
CA PRO A 272 -5.37 22.66 -47.37
C PRO A 272 -4.99 22.74 -48.85
N PRO A 273 -5.90 23.18 -49.72
CA PRO A 273 -5.57 23.48 -51.11
C PRO A 273 -4.75 24.78 -51.15
N CYS A 274 -3.44 24.68 -51.01
CA CYS A 274 -2.54 25.82 -51.14
C CYS A 274 -2.19 26.11 -52.61
N ALA A 275 -2.05 27.39 -52.93
CA ALA A 275 -1.79 27.86 -54.29
C ALA A 275 -0.30 27.75 -54.71
N ASP A 276 0.63 27.56 -53.78
CA ASP A 276 2.08 27.55 -54.03
C ASP A 276 2.77 26.24 -53.59
N SER A 277 3.99 26.01 -54.10
CA SER A 277 4.75 24.77 -53.88
C SER A 277 5.28 24.60 -52.45
N LEU A 278 5.11 25.62 -51.59
CA LEU A 278 5.65 25.66 -50.23
C LEU A 278 4.55 25.70 -49.16
N CYS A 279 3.30 26.02 -49.51
CA CYS A 279 2.14 25.97 -48.62
C CYS A 279 2.31 26.78 -47.31
N LEU A 280 3.15 27.82 -47.32
CA LEU A 280 3.60 28.46 -46.08
C LEU A 280 2.50 29.27 -45.38
N ASP A 281 1.53 29.81 -46.13
CA ASP A 281 0.51 30.74 -45.61
C ASP A 281 -0.92 30.16 -45.56
N ASN A 282 -1.12 28.90 -45.97
CA ASN A 282 -2.41 28.19 -46.01
C ASN A 282 -3.60 29.09 -46.42
N CYS A 283 -3.43 29.87 -47.48
CA CYS A 283 -4.48 30.74 -47.98
C CYS A 283 -5.47 29.95 -48.85
N ILE A 284 -6.76 30.06 -48.54
CA ILE A 284 -7.85 29.36 -49.22
C ILE A 284 -9.02 30.30 -49.53
N GLN A 285 -9.79 29.97 -50.57
CA GLN A 285 -11.02 30.67 -50.96
C GLN A 285 -12.18 29.65 -50.99
N PRO A 286 -12.66 29.20 -49.81
CA PRO A 286 -13.71 28.19 -49.73
C PRO A 286 -15.05 28.70 -50.28
N LEU A 287 -15.72 27.87 -51.08
CA LEU A 287 -17.09 28.12 -51.56
C LEU A 287 -18.15 27.48 -50.66
N ASP A 288 -17.76 26.39 -49.98
CA ASP A 288 -18.57 25.67 -49.01
C ASP A 288 -17.90 25.73 -47.62
N PRO A 289 -18.66 25.59 -46.51
CA PRO A 289 -18.10 25.51 -45.17
C PRO A 289 -17.05 24.40 -45.05
N VAL A 290 -15.94 24.70 -44.37
CA VAL A 290 -14.80 23.78 -44.22
C VAL A 290 -14.23 23.85 -42.81
N SER A 291 -13.73 22.71 -42.32
CA SER A 291 -12.98 22.64 -41.06
C SER A 291 -11.59 22.09 -41.31
N PHE A 292 -10.61 22.60 -40.57
CA PHE A 292 -9.24 22.10 -40.58
C PHE A 292 -8.80 21.75 -39.16
N THR A 293 -8.07 20.65 -39.04
CA THR A 293 -7.34 20.24 -37.84
C THR A 293 -5.85 20.33 -38.11
N LEU A 294 -5.08 20.97 -37.23
CA LEU A 294 -3.63 20.89 -37.23
C LEU A 294 -3.16 19.91 -36.14
N LEU A 295 -2.41 18.89 -36.55
CA LEU A 295 -1.64 18.02 -35.66
C LEU A 295 -0.18 18.49 -35.66
N ALA A 296 0.30 18.94 -34.50
CA ALA A 296 1.67 19.41 -34.31
C ALA A 296 2.44 18.44 -33.41
N THR A 297 3.49 17.82 -33.95
CA THR A 297 4.36 16.92 -33.18
C THR A 297 5.63 17.66 -32.78
N ASP A 298 5.90 17.76 -31.47
CA ASP A 298 7.11 18.34 -30.92
C ASP A 298 8.30 17.36 -30.98
N VAL A 299 9.54 17.87 -30.92
CA VAL A 299 10.77 17.06 -30.86
C VAL A 299 10.82 16.09 -29.67
N SER A 300 10.10 16.37 -28.60
CA SER A 300 9.95 15.47 -27.45
C SER A 300 8.96 14.31 -27.70
N GLY A 301 8.23 14.34 -28.82
CA GLY A 301 7.23 13.34 -29.19
C GLY A 301 5.79 13.72 -28.83
N CYS A 302 5.57 14.82 -28.10
CA CYS A 302 4.22 15.30 -27.79
C CYS A 302 3.45 15.69 -29.05
N VAL A 303 2.21 15.21 -29.15
CA VAL A 303 1.31 15.54 -30.26
C VAL A 303 0.21 16.44 -29.74
N LEU A 304 0.15 17.65 -30.28
CA LEU A 304 -0.89 18.64 -29.96
C LEU A 304 -1.84 18.79 -31.13
N ARG A 305 -3.07 19.21 -30.83
CA ARG A 305 -4.15 19.38 -31.79
C ARG A 305 -4.84 20.71 -31.59
N ASP A 306 -5.15 21.37 -32.70
CA ASP A 306 -6.13 22.47 -32.71
C ASP A 306 -7.00 22.41 -33.97
N ASP A 307 -8.19 22.98 -33.89
CA ASP A 307 -9.25 22.90 -34.91
C ASP A 307 -9.78 24.30 -35.24
N ILE A 308 -10.09 24.56 -36.51
CA ILE A 308 -10.74 25.81 -36.96
C ILE A 308 -11.89 25.49 -37.91
N HIS A 309 -13.04 26.12 -37.68
CA HIS A 309 -14.21 26.05 -38.55
C HIS A 309 -14.42 27.36 -39.31
N ILE A 310 -14.54 27.25 -40.64
CA ILE A 310 -14.81 28.36 -41.54
C ILE A 310 -16.19 28.14 -42.14
N SER A 311 -17.11 29.04 -41.79
CA SER A 311 -18.46 29.10 -42.34
C SER A 311 -18.53 30.12 -43.48
N ILE A 312 -19.40 29.86 -44.47
CA ILE A 312 -19.56 30.73 -45.65
C ILE A 312 -20.95 31.35 -45.61
N SER A 313 -20.97 32.68 -45.65
CA SER A 313 -22.17 33.50 -45.73
C SER A 313 -22.47 33.87 -47.18
N SER A 314 -23.74 33.72 -47.57
CA SER A 314 -24.27 34.13 -48.89
C SER A 314 -24.55 35.63 -49.01
N LYS A 315 -24.12 36.45 -48.04
CA LYS A 315 -24.13 37.91 -48.16
C LYS A 315 -23.23 38.34 -49.34
N SER A 316 -23.51 39.50 -49.91
CA SER A 316 -22.67 40.14 -50.93
C SER A 316 -22.63 41.63 -50.66
N ARG A 317 -21.45 42.23 -50.84
CA ARG A 317 -21.24 43.68 -50.70
C ARG A 317 -21.37 44.30 -52.08
N VAL A 318 -22.53 44.91 -52.33
CA VAL A 318 -22.79 45.66 -53.55
C VAL A 318 -23.04 47.12 -53.17
N TYR A 319 -22.35 48.01 -53.86
CA TYR A 319 -22.50 49.44 -53.71
C TYR A 319 -23.08 50.02 -55.00
N ALA A 320 -24.27 50.60 -54.87
CA ALA A 320 -24.87 51.47 -55.87
C ALA A 320 -24.65 52.93 -55.45
N PRO A 321 -24.03 53.78 -56.28
CA PRO A 321 -23.94 55.21 -56.02
C PRO A 321 -25.33 55.82 -55.80
N ASN A 322 -25.45 56.75 -54.86
CA ASN A 322 -26.69 57.48 -54.64
C ASN A 322 -26.87 58.66 -55.60
N ALA A 323 -25.80 59.10 -56.26
CA ALA A 323 -25.81 60.11 -57.32
C ALA A 323 -24.60 59.97 -58.24
N PHE A 324 -24.72 60.48 -59.47
CA PHE A 324 -23.61 60.63 -60.42
C PHE A 324 -23.81 61.88 -61.28
N ASN A 325 -22.73 62.40 -61.86
CA ASN A 325 -22.76 63.57 -62.74
C ASN A 325 -22.13 63.23 -64.09
N PRO A 326 -22.92 63.15 -65.19
CA PRO A 326 -22.39 62.87 -66.53
C PRO A 326 -21.24 63.77 -66.99
N ASP A 327 -21.15 64.99 -66.46
CA ASP A 327 -20.11 65.97 -66.80
C ASP A 327 -18.84 65.86 -65.94
N ALA A 328 -18.81 64.97 -64.94
CA ALA A 328 -17.65 64.76 -64.08
C ALA A 328 -16.55 63.92 -64.76
N SER A 329 -15.39 63.78 -64.10
CA SER A 329 -14.37 62.82 -64.51
C SER A 329 -14.76 61.39 -64.16
N GLU A 330 -14.22 60.40 -64.88
CA GLU A 330 -14.32 59.00 -64.51
C GLU A 330 -13.83 58.74 -63.07
N PRO A 331 -14.46 57.82 -62.32
CA PRO A 331 -15.62 56.99 -62.71
C PRO A 331 -16.99 57.62 -62.38
N ASN A 332 -17.04 58.85 -61.85
CA ASN A 332 -18.27 59.48 -61.34
C ASN A 332 -19.21 60.05 -62.43
N ASN A 333 -18.84 59.87 -63.69
CA ASN A 333 -19.64 60.20 -64.87
C ASN A 333 -20.55 59.07 -65.34
N HIS A 334 -20.49 57.89 -64.70
CA HIS A 334 -21.37 56.78 -64.98
C HIS A 334 -22.04 56.27 -63.71
N PHE A 335 -23.27 55.80 -63.84
CA PHE A 335 -23.91 54.95 -62.83
C PHE A 335 -23.57 53.49 -63.11
N TYR A 336 -22.85 52.84 -62.21
CA TYR A 336 -22.48 51.42 -62.27
C TYR A 336 -22.47 50.82 -60.86
N LEU A 337 -22.53 49.49 -60.77
CA LEU A 337 -22.49 48.78 -59.48
C LEU A 337 -21.06 48.34 -59.16
N SER A 338 -20.59 48.74 -57.99
CA SER A 338 -19.33 48.23 -57.43
C SER A 338 -19.63 47.02 -56.54
N CYS A 339 -19.00 45.88 -56.80
CA CYS A 339 -19.26 44.63 -56.08
C CYS A 339 -17.96 44.07 -55.48
N ASP A 340 -18.09 43.27 -54.43
CA ASP A 340 -16.97 42.44 -53.97
C ASP A 340 -16.59 41.34 -54.98
N MET A 341 -15.49 40.65 -54.69
CA MET A 341 -14.96 39.56 -55.51
C MET A 341 -15.89 38.32 -55.55
N GLY A 342 -16.92 38.28 -54.70
CA GLY A 342 -17.91 37.21 -54.68
C GLY A 342 -18.91 37.30 -55.82
N VAL A 343 -19.07 38.47 -56.45
CA VAL A 343 -19.96 38.70 -57.59
C VAL A 343 -19.16 38.66 -58.89
N VAL A 344 -19.50 37.73 -59.79
CA VAL A 344 -18.74 37.49 -61.03
C VAL A 344 -19.39 38.10 -62.26
N ASN A 345 -20.71 38.35 -62.22
CA ASN A 345 -21.46 38.83 -63.37
C ASN A 345 -22.72 39.59 -62.94
N ILE A 346 -23.10 40.62 -63.69
CA ILE A 346 -24.43 41.25 -63.60
C ILE A 346 -25.23 40.75 -64.80
N LYS A 347 -26.10 39.75 -64.57
CA LYS A 347 -26.90 39.07 -65.61
C LYS A 347 -27.76 40.05 -66.37
N ARG A 348 -28.36 41.01 -65.67
CA ARG A 348 -29.10 42.11 -66.26
C ARG A 348 -29.11 43.30 -65.31
N MET A 349 -28.90 44.49 -65.87
CA MET A 349 -29.13 45.75 -65.17
C MET A 349 -29.98 46.64 -66.05
N PHE A 350 -31.04 47.20 -65.46
CA PHE A 350 -31.82 48.23 -66.13
C PHE A 350 -32.03 49.44 -65.24
N ILE A 351 -32.22 50.59 -65.90
CA ILE A 351 -32.51 51.87 -65.29
C ILE A 351 -33.77 52.42 -65.92
N ALA A 352 -34.67 52.91 -65.09
CA ALA A 352 -35.90 53.55 -65.51
C ALA A 352 -36.09 54.90 -64.82
N ASP A 353 -36.85 55.78 -65.47
CA ASP A 353 -37.31 57.02 -64.86
C ASP A 353 -38.41 56.76 -63.79
N ARG A 354 -38.91 57.83 -63.17
CA ARG A 354 -39.98 57.75 -62.16
C ARG A 354 -41.33 57.29 -62.71
N TRP A 355 -41.51 57.32 -64.04
CA TRP A 355 -42.72 56.91 -64.72
C TRP A 355 -42.65 55.47 -65.26
N GLY A 356 -41.50 54.81 -65.13
CA GLY A 356 -41.25 53.45 -65.57
C GLY A 356 -40.79 53.33 -67.02
N GLU A 357 -40.39 54.42 -67.69
CA GLU A 357 -39.75 54.35 -68.99
C GLU A 357 -38.33 53.79 -68.84
N LEU A 358 -38.03 52.72 -69.59
CA LEU A 358 -36.73 52.06 -69.60
C LEU A 358 -35.72 52.89 -70.40
N LEU A 359 -34.70 53.39 -69.70
CA LEU A 359 -33.67 54.28 -70.26
C LEU A 359 -32.39 53.52 -70.63
N TYR A 360 -32.04 52.53 -69.83
CA TYR A 360 -30.87 51.68 -70.03
C TYR A 360 -31.24 50.25 -69.67
N ASP A 361 -30.84 49.28 -70.48
CA ASP A 361 -31.04 47.86 -70.24
C ASP A 361 -29.89 47.09 -70.90
N ARG A 362 -29.02 46.51 -70.09
CA ARG A 362 -27.92 45.66 -70.55
C ARG A 362 -27.93 44.32 -69.82
N GLN A 363 -27.37 43.33 -70.49
CA GLN A 363 -27.24 41.96 -69.99
C GLN A 363 -25.77 41.54 -70.00
N ASN A 364 -25.40 40.67 -69.07
CA ASN A 364 -24.07 40.09 -68.91
C ASN A 364 -22.96 41.15 -68.90
N ILE A 365 -23.08 42.13 -68.01
CA ILE A 365 -22.08 43.18 -67.84
C ILE A 365 -21.14 42.84 -66.67
N SER A 366 -19.90 43.33 -66.76
CA SER A 366 -18.90 43.08 -65.72
C SER A 366 -19.17 43.96 -64.49
N PRO A 367 -19.17 43.41 -63.27
CA PRO A 367 -19.15 44.22 -62.05
C PRO A 367 -17.93 45.15 -62.03
N ASN A 368 -18.01 46.26 -61.29
CA ASN A 368 -16.89 47.21 -61.12
C ASN A 368 -16.39 47.88 -62.42
N SER A 369 -17.19 47.88 -63.50
CA SER A 369 -16.85 48.49 -64.80
C SER A 369 -17.67 49.76 -65.06
N PRO A 370 -17.09 50.97 -64.92
CA PRO A 370 -17.79 52.22 -65.21
C PRO A 370 -18.27 52.32 -66.67
N LEU A 371 -17.47 51.82 -67.63
CA LEU A 371 -17.79 51.84 -69.07
C LEU A 371 -19.00 50.98 -69.43
N ASP A 372 -19.28 49.97 -68.61
CA ASP A 372 -20.48 49.17 -68.77
C ASP A 372 -21.71 49.85 -68.15
N GLY A 373 -21.52 50.85 -67.29
CA GLY A 373 -22.58 51.61 -66.64
C GLY A 373 -23.35 52.55 -67.56
N TRP A 374 -24.28 53.30 -66.96
CA TRP A 374 -25.07 54.31 -67.68
C TRP A 374 -24.43 55.69 -67.55
N ASP A 375 -24.16 56.31 -68.70
CA ASP A 375 -23.55 57.64 -68.84
C ASP A 375 -24.55 58.80 -68.67
N GLY A 376 -25.84 58.50 -68.44
CA GLY A 376 -26.91 59.50 -68.33
C GLY A 376 -27.54 59.92 -69.65
N TYR A 377 -27.16 59.30 -70.78
CA TYR A 377 -27.77 59.58 -72.08
C TYR A 377 -28.91 58.59 -72.41
N TYR A 378 -29.94 59.10 -73.08
CA TYR A 378 -31.01 58.30 -73.66
C TYR A 378 -31.35 58.81 -75.06
N ARG A 379 -31.31 57.92 -76.05
CA ARG A 379 -31.57 58.24 -77.47
C ARG A 379 -30.75 59.42 -78.01
N GLY A 380 -29.52 59.58 -77.52
CA GLY A 380 -28.59 60.64 -77.93
C GLY A 380 -28.73 61.96 -77.16
N GLU A 381 -29.71 62.07 -76.25
CA GLU A 381 -29.94 63.25 -75.43
C GLU A 381 -29.57 62.97 -73.97
N ILE A 382 -28.99 63.97 -73.29
CA ILE A 382 -28.64 63.85 -71.87
C ILE A 382 -29.88 64.01 -70.99
N MET A 383 -30.09 63.06 -70.07
CA MET A 383 -31.26 63.04 -69.19
C MET A 383 -31.24 64.16 -68.16
N HIS A 384 -32.42 64.66 -67.78
CA HIS A 384 -32.57 65.76 -66.82
C HIS A 384 -32.09 65.37 -65.42
N PRO A 385 -31.61 66.33 -64.60
CA PRO A 385 -31.38 66.10 -63.19
C PRO A 385 -32.68 65.66 -62.51
N ASP A 386 -32.73 64.40 -62.07
CA ASP A 386 -33.89 63.78 -61.45
C ASP A 386 -33.45 62.51 -60.69
N THR A 387 -34.37 61.90 -59.96
CA THR A 387 -34.22 60.58 -59.37
C THR A 387 -34.61 59.51 -60.38
N TYR A 388 -33.73 58.53 -60.55
CA TYR A 388 -33.91 57.34 -61.37
C TYR A 388 -33.92 56.11 -60.48
N ILE A 389 -34.48 55.02 -60.99
CA ILE A 389 -34.45 53.72 -60.32
C ILE A 389 -33.61 52.75 -61.10
N PHE A 390 -32.91 51.86 -60.39
CA PHE A 390 -32.23 50.73 -61.00
C PHE A 390 -32.74 49.42 -60.42
N TRP A 391 -32.61 48.37 -61.22
CA TRP A 391 -32.76 46.99 -60.81
C TRP A 391 -31.66 46.19 -61.48
N ALA A 392 -31.00 45.32 -60.72
CA ALA A 392 -29.95 44.45 -61.22
C ALA A 392 -30.10 43.03 -60.65
N GLU A 393 -29.95 42.04 -61.52
CA GLU A 393 -29.75 40.64 -61.13
C GLU A 393 -28.26 40.32 -61.21
N LEU A 394 -27.69 39.97 -60.07
CA LEU A 394 -26.27 39.66 -59.92
C LEU A 394 -26.06 38.17 -59.71
N GLU A 395 -24.95 37.66 -60.20
CA GLU A 395 -24.53 36.27 -60.08
C GLU A 395 -23.24 36.18 -59.26
N ARG A 396 -23.29 35.33 -58.23
CA ARG A 396 -22.16 35.03 -57.36
C ARG A 396 -21.24 33.97 -57.97
N ILE A 397 -20.05 33.83 -57.42
CA ILE A 397 -19.03 32.85 -57.83
C ILE A 397 -19.48 31.38 -57.69
N ASP A 398 -20.45 31.08 -56.80
CA ASP A 398 -21.09 29.76 -56.69
C ASP A 398 -22.22 29.53 -57.71
N GLY A 399 -22.50 30.52 -58.57
CA GLY A 399 -23.61 30.49 -59.55
C GLY A 399 -24.97 30.88 -58.98
N SER A 400 -25.09 31.14 -57.67
CA SER A 400 -26.32 31.66 -57.08
C SER A 400 -26.59 33.10 -57.52
N THR A 401 -27.86 33.48 -57.58
CA THR A 401 -28.28 34.83 -58.01
C THR A 401 -28.98 35.60 -56.91
N PHE A 402 -28.88 36.92 -56.95
CA PHE A 402 -29.62 37.83 -56.08
C PHE A 402 -29.93 39.16 -56.77
N ILE A 403 -30.87 39.90 -56.20
CA ILE A 403 -31.37 41.15 -56.78
C ILE A 403 -30.91 42.32 -55.93
N GLU A 404 -30.34 43.33 -56.57
CA GLU A 404 -30.13 44.66 -56.00
C GLU A 404 -30.99 45.68 -56.73
N LYS A 405 -31.56 46.61 -55.98
CA LYS A 405 -32.43 47.66 -56.52
C LYS A 405 -32.42 48.88 -55.61
N GLY A 406 -32.62 50.05 -56.21
CA GLY A 406 -32.63 51.30 -55.46
C GLY A 406 -32.91 52.50 -56.34
N GLY A 407 -32.84 53.67 -55.72
CA GLY A 407 -32.94 54.96 -56.42
C GLY A 407 -31.62 55.71 -56.32
N PHE A 408 -31.33 56.50 -57.35
CA PHE A 408 -30.15 57.37 -57.41
C PHE A 408 -30.49 58.66 -58.16
N SER A 409 -29.72 59.71 -57.94
CA SER A 409 -29.94 61.01 -58.58
C SER A 409 -28.92 61.27 -59.68
N LEU A 410 -29.39 61.64 -60.86
CA LEU A 410 -28.55 62.33 -61.84
C LEU A 410 -28.46 63.79 -61.39
N ILE A 411 -27.24 64.29 -61.18
CA ILE A 411 -26.97 65.68 -60.82
C ILE A 411 -26.08 66.35 -61.86
N ARG A 412 -26.04 67.68 -61.88
CA ARG A 412 -25.17 68.47 -62.76
C ARG A 412 -24.49 69.57 -61.96
#